data_AF-A0AAP3A5L2-F1
#
_entry.id   AF-A0AAP3A5L2-F1
#
_cell.length_a   1.000
_cell.length_b   1.000
_cell.length_c   1.000
_cell.angle_alpha   90.00
_cell.angle_beta   90.00
_cell.angle_gamma   90.00
#
_symmetry.space_group_name_H-M   'P 1'
#
loop_
_entity.id
_entity.type
_entity.pdbx_description
1 polymer ?
#
loop_
_entity_poly.entity_id
_entity_poly.type
_entity_poly.pdbx_seq_one_letter_code
_entity_poly.pdbx_strand_id
1 'polypeptide(L)' 'LFDDPHLQQSGGMAELQLEDGSHTPMPLLPLSLDGQRLQPRRAIARIGEHTRQVMRELGYSDEHIAELCAAGVLKTD' A
#
# COMPACT_ATOMS: atom_id res chain seq x y z
N LEU A 1 -13.39 -3.51 -18.65
CA LEU A 1 -12.52 -4.21 -17.68
C LEU A 1 -13.27 -4.48 -16.38
N PHE A 2 -13.73 -3.44 -15.67
CA PHE A 2 -14.48 -3.63 -14.41
C PHE A 2 -15.77 -4.44 -14.56
N ASP A 3 -16.42 -4.32 -15.71
CA ASP A 3 -17.63 -5.08 -16.07
C ASP A 3 -17.33 -6.40 -16.81
N ASP A 4 -16.06 -6.83 -16.85
CA ASP A 4 -15.69 -8.06 -17.55
C ASP A 4 -16.19 -9.29 -16.77
N PRO A 5 -17.04 -10.14 -17.38
CA PRO A 5 -17.63 -11.29 -16.69
C PRO A 5 -16.59 -12.30 -16.17
N HIS A 6 -15.47 -12.47 -16.88
CA HIS A 6 -14.42 -13.36 -16.45
C HIS A 6 -13.74 -12.83 -15.19
N LEU A 7 -13.45 -11.53 -15.12
CA LEU A 7 -12.83 -10.93 -13.93
C LEU A 7 -13.75 -10.96 -12.71
N GLN A 8 -15.04 -10.65 -12.90
CA GLN A 8 -16.02 -10.67 -11.81
C GLN A 8 -16.26 -12.08 -11.28
N GLN A 9 -16.34 -13.09 -12.15
CA GLN A 9 -16.64 -14.47 -11.74
C GLN A 9 -15.41 -15.23 -11.25
N SER A 10 -14.22 -14.93 -11.78
CA SER A 10 -12.99 -15.64 -11.41
C SER A 10 -12.36 -15.16 -10.10
N GLY A 11 -12.95 -14.15 -9.45
CA GLY A 11 -12.33 -13.47 -8.31
C GLY A 11 -11.03 -12.76 -8.68
N GLY A 12 -10.92 -12.29 -9.93
CA GLY A 12 -9.74 -11.62 -10.47
C GLY A 12 -9.58 -10.16 -10.04
N MET A 13 -10.50 -9.66 -9.21
CA MET A 13 -10.53 -8.30 -8.70
C MET A 13 -10.52 -8.32 -7.18
N ALA A 14 -9.88 -7.32 -6.57
CA ALA A 14 -10.00 -7.04 -5.14
C ALA A 14 -10.40 -5.58 -4.92
N GLU A 15 -11.20 -5.34 -3.88
CA GLU A 15 -11.49 -4.00 -3.41
C GLU A 15 -10.30 -3.47 -2.60
N LEU A 16 -9.82 -2.29 -2.96
CA LEU A 16 -8.76 -1.59 -2.23
C LEU A 16 -9.28 -0.27 -1.69
N GLN A 17 -8.93 0.01 -0.43
CA GLN A 17 -9.17 1.30 0.18
C GLN A 17 -8.08 2.30 -0.23
N LEU A 18 -8.49 3.48 -0.65
CA LEU A 18 -7.63 4.64 -0.95
C LEU A 18 -7.38 5.47 0.32
N GLU A 19 -6.45 6.42 0.23
CA GLU A 19 -6.05 7.28 1.35
C GLU A 19 -7.19 8.14 1.94
N ASP A 20 -8.19 8.46 1.13
CA ASP A 20 -9.38 9.24 1.53
C ASP A 20 -10.51 8.36 2.11
N GLY A 21 -10.27 7.06 2.25
CA GLY A 21 -11.22 6.07 2.74
C GLY A 21 -12.20 5.54 1.68
N SER A 22 -12.17 6.08 0.46
CA SER A 22 -12.92 5.53 -0.67
C SER A 22 -12.36 4.16 -1.08
N HIS A 23 -13.16 3.41 -1.84
CA HIS A 23 -12.77 2.08 -2.30
C HIS A 23 -12.81 2.01 -3.83
N THR A 24 -11.89 1.23 -4.41
CA THR A 24 -11.83 1.00 -5.85
C THR A 24 -11.53 -0.46 -6.18
N PRO A 25 -12.18 -1.04 -7.20
CA PRO A 25 -11.86 -2.37 -7.67
C PRO A 25 -10.54 -2.34 -8.42
N MET A 26 -9.58 -3.19 -8.02
CA MET A 26 -8.28 -3.32 -8.67
C MET A 26 -8.06 -4.75 -9.18
N PRO A 27 -7.57 -4.93 -10.43
CA PRO A 27 -7.23 -6.25 -10.93
C PRO A 27 -6.07 -6.85 -10.14
N LEU A 28 -6.20 -8.13 -9.79
CA LEU A 28 -5.15 -8.92 -9.15
C LEU A 28 -4.06 -9.30 -10.16
N LEU A 29 -2.92 -9.77 -9.64
CA LEU A 29 -1.91 -10.42 -10.47
C LEU A 29 -2.54 -11.61 -11.21
N PRO A 30 -2.15 -11.88 -12.48
CA PRO A 30 -2.71 -12.96 -13.27
C PRO A 30 -2.13 -14.34 -12.87
N LEU A 31 -1.98 -14.58 -11.57
CA LEU A 31 -1.36 -15.78 -10.99
C LEU A 31 -2.29 -16.38 -9.93
N SER A 32 -2.22 -17.71 -9.81
CA SER A 32 -2.84 -18.47 -8.72
C SER A 32 -1.81 -19.45 -8.16
N LEU A 33 -1.82 -19.65 -6.84
CA LEU A 33 -1.03 -20.66 -6.15
C LEU A 33 -2.00 -21.63 -5.47
N ASP A 34 -1.84 -22.94 -5.72
CA ASP A 34 -2.78 -23.98 -5.26
C ASP A 34 -4.26 -23.65 -5.52
N GLY A 35 -4.54 -23.12 -6.71
CA GLY A 35 -5.90 -22.75 -7.13
C GLY A 35 -6.44 -21.46 -6.49
N GLN A 36 -5.68 -20.80 -5.62
CA GLN A 36 -6.08 -19.56 -4.97
C GLN A 36 -5.40 -18.33 -5.58
N ARG A 37 -6.18 -17.27 -5.78
CA ARG A 37 -5.67 -15.95 -6.20
C ARG A 37 -4.91 -15.29 -5.05
N LEU A 38 -3.82 -14.60 -5.39
CA LEU A 38 -3.05 -13.84 -4.42
C LEU A 38 -3.77 -12.54 -4.06
N GLN A 39 -4.18 -12.42 -2.80
CA GLN A 39 -4.81 -11.21 -2.28
C GLN A 39 -3.76 -10.15 -1.90
N PRO A 40 -4.13 -8.86 -1.92
CA PRO A 40 -3.30 -7.78 -1.39
C PRO A 40 -2.87 -8.08 0.04
N ARG A 41 -1.56 -7.95 0.32
CA ARG A 41 -0.99 -8.26 1.64
C ARG A 41 -0.96 -7.06 2.58
N ARG A 42 -1.07 -5.85 2.03
CA ARG A 42 -1.06 -4.57 2.76
C ARG A 42 -2.01 -3.61 2.06
N ALA A 43 -2.56 -2.68 2.84
CA ALA A 43 -3.28 -1.54 2.28
C ALA A 43 -2.33 -0.61 1.52
N ILE A 44 -2.90 0.31 0.74
CA ILE A 44 -2.14 1.37 0.09
C ILE A 44 -1.63 2.29 1.20
N ALA A 45 -0.30 2.48 1.26
CA ALA A 45 0.32 3.32 2.27
C ALA A 45 -0.03 4.79 2.04
N ARG A 46 -0.29 5.52 3.13
CA ARG A 46 -0.44 6.98 3.10
C ARG A 46 0.91 7.66 2.87
N ILE A 47 0.89 8.91 2.41
CA ILE A 47 2.10 9.71 2.25
C ILE A 47 2.77 9.93 3.61
N GLY A 48 3.92 9.28 3.82
CA GLY A 48 4.73 9.41 5.03
C GLY A 48 4.65 8.21 5.99
N GLU A 49 3.72 7.28 5.74
CA GLU A 49 3.37 6.20 6.68
C GLU A 49 4.57 5.37 7.15
N HIS A 50 5.50 5.08 6.22
CA HIS A 50 6.67 4.26 6.49
C HIS A 50 7.98 5.07 6.60
N THR A 51 7.94 6.40 6.51
CA THR A 51 9.16 7.24 6.49
C THR A 51 10.05 6.99 7.70
N ARG A 52 9.49 7.00 8.92
CA ARG A 52 10.28 6.76 10.15
C ARG A 52 10.89 5.37 10.18
N GLN A 53 10.14 4.36 9.74
CA GLN A 53 10.62 2.97 9.69
C GLN A 53 11.83 2.87 8.75
N VAL A 54 11.71 3.36 7.51
CA VAL A 54 12.77 3.31 6.51
C VAL A 54 14.02 4.08 6.98
N MET A 55 13.85 5.27 7.57
CA MET A 55 14.99 6.05 8.06
C MET A 55 15.77 5.33 9.16
N ARG A 56 15.09 4.62 10.07
CA ARG A 56 15.74 3.79 11.10
C ARG A 56 16.47 2.59 10.48
N GLU A 57 15.86 1.93 9.50
CA GLU A 57 16.49 0.82 8.78
C GLU A 57 17.76 1.25 8.03
N LEU A 58 17.82 2.52 7.61
CA LEU A 58 19.02 3.15 7.02
C LEU A 58 20.06 3.60 8.07
N GLY A 59 19.77 3.49 9.37
CA GLY A 59 20.70 3.78 10.45
C GLY A 59 20.63 5.21 11.02
N TYR A 60 19.59 5.99 10.67
CA TYR A 60 19.39 7.30 11.29
C TYR A 60 18.86 7.14 12.73
N SER A 61 19.38 7.94 13.65
CA SER A 61 18.86 7.98 15.03
C SER A 61 17.51 8.69 15.08
N ASP A 62 16.73 8.42 16.13
CA ASP A 62 15.44 9.07 16.32
C ASP A 62 15.58 10.60 16.49
N GLU A 63 16.68 11.08 17.07
CA GLU A 63 16.97 12.52 17.17
C GLU A 63 17.16 13.15 15.78
N HIS A 64 17.97 12.54 14.92
CA HIS A 64 18.23 13.06 13.59
C HIS A 64 16.97 13.02 12.71
N ILE A 65 16.15 11.97 12.85
CA ILE A 65 14.84 11.90 12.18
C ILE A 65 13.94 13.04 12.66
N ALA A 66 13.90 13.31 13.97
CA ALA A 66 13.09 14.40 14.53
C ALA A 66 13.55 15.78 14.04
N GLU A 67 14.86 16.02 13.94
CA GLU A 67 15.43 17.25 13.37
C GLU A 67 14.98 17.46 11.92
N LEU A 68 15.07 16.41 11.09
CA LEU A 68 14.65 16.47 9.68
C LEU A 68 13.13 16.67 9.53
N CYS A 69 12.32 16.11 10.43
CA CYS A 69 10.88 16.38 10.47
C CYS A 69 10.61 17.84 10.86
N ALA A 70 11.31 18.35 11.88
CA ALA A 70 11.15 19.74 12.34
C ALA A 70 11.60 20.76 11.27
N ALA A 71 12.60 20.41 10.48
CA ALA A 71 13.04 21.19 9.33
C ALA A 71 12.11 21.08 8.09
N GLY A 72 11.05 20.27 8.15
CA GLY A 72 10.12 20.06 7.04
C GLY A 72 10.69 19.24 5.87
N VAL A 73 11.85 18.58 6.06
CA VAL A 73 12.50 17.75 5.03
C VAL A 73 11.78 16.41 4.89
N LEU A 74 11.26 15.87 5.99
CA LEU A 74 10.55 14.59 6.02
C LEU A 74 9.07 14.76 6.37
N LYS A 75 8.21 13.99 5.69
CA LYS A 75 6.79 13.81 6.04
C LYS A 75 6.59 12.43 6.68
N THR A 76 5.89 12.37 7.82
CA THR A 76 5.75 11.15 8.65
C THR A 76 4.33 10.83 9.11
N ASP A 77 3.29 11.26 8.36
CA ASP A 77 1.86 11.06 8.72
C ASP A 77 1.37 9.60 8.65
#